data_AF-A0A1X1P7V1-F1
#
_entry.id   AF-A0A1X1P7V1-F1
#
_cell.length_a   1.000
_cell.length_b   1.000
_cell.length_c   1.000
_cell.angle_alpha   90.00
_cell.angle_beta   90.00
_cell.angle_gamma   90.00
#
_symmetry.space_group_name_H-M   'P 1'
#
loop_
_entity.id
_entity.type
_entity.pdbx_description
1 polymer ?
#
loop_
_entity_poly.entity_id
_entity_poly.type
_entity_poly.pdbx_seq_one_letter_code
_entity_poly.pdbx_strand_id
1 'polypeptide(L)'
;MSIESFLGTLLAFVAFTIMMVTPGQAATVTQKDAATLNASESTPPFLAQVVGLEWLNPLQRRDYPTQWQVLWTMGLAKPNKNDDMVRTDPKSFTTLQSVAGVAYGNQGTETFKGFYQKYVSKLLGLFGDRYVMNAKYFYTVKSRNKDDWRELAGMRVEFAIPQRLDPVEAKTFLQSEFVDNYEIGNPSAKDLWSRDTPPDVHVNQGGANAGFTSLNRALDYLQANPDKSAWVMNWDAPSFPPKDAQINENMVVLFLVGPNFKTEREPLAW
;
A
#
# COMPACT_ATOMS: atom_id res chain seq x y z
N MET A 1 -24.92 7.05 4.76
CA MET A 1 -23.77 7.46 3.93
C MET A 1 -23.82 6.62 2.67
N SER A 2 -24.09 7.21 1.50
CA SER A 2 -24.25 6.45 0.25
C SER A 2 -22.88 5.90 -0.21
N ILE A 3 -22.91 4.80 -0.96
CA ILE A 3 -21.74 4.17 -1.60
C ILE A 3 -20.90 5.18 -2.39
N GLU A 4 -21.54 6.23 -2.92
CA GLU A 4 -20.91 7.32 -3.68
C GLU A 4 -19.96 8.20 -2.86
N SER A 5 -20.25 8.43 -1.57
CA SER A 5 -19.38 9.23 -0.69
C SER A 5 -18.10 8.50 -0.28
N PHE A 6 -18.11 7.17 -0.31
CA PHE A 6 -16.96 6.33 0.06
C PHE A 6 -16.04 6.08 -1.14
N LEU A 7 -16.62 5.91 -2.34
CA LEU A 7 -15.85 5.86 -3.59
C LEU A 7 -15.04 7.15 -3.78
N GLY A 8 -15.58 8.32 -3.44
CA GLY A 8 -14.91 9.62 -3.58
C GLY A 8 -13.58 9.75 -2.82
N THR A 9 -13.47 9.14 -1.64
CA THR A 9 -12.24 9.21 -0.82
C THR A 9 -11.18 8.21 -1.29
N LEU A 10 -11.59 7.04 -1.80
CA LEU A 10 -10.69 6.08 -2.46
C LEU A 10 -10.21 6.61 -3.83
N LEU A 11 -11.10 7.28 -4.56
CA LEU A 11 -10.81 7.95 -5.84
C LEU A 11 -9.74 9.03 -5.69
N ALA A 12 -9.73 9.80 -4.61
CA ALA A 12 -8.72 10.82 -4.38
C ALA A 12 -7.31 10.26 -4.13
N PHE A 13 -7.18 9.06 -3.56
CA PHE A 13 -5.88 8.45 -3.24
C PHE A 13 -5.31 7.61 -4.41
N VAL A 14 -6.18 6.99 -5.23
CA VAL A 14 -5.75 6.13 -6.36
C VAL A 14 -5.64 6.92 -7.68
N ALA A 15 -6.41 7.99 -7.90
CA ALA A 15 -6.35 8.73 -9.17
C ALA A 15 -5.07 9.57 -9.32
N PHE A 16 -4.35 9.89 -8.24
CA PHE A 16 -3.14 10.73 -8.30
C PHE A 16 -1.85 9.96 -8.67
N THR A 17 -1.88 8.62 -8.69
CA THR A 17 -0.71 7.79 -9.04
C THR A 17 -0.60 7.46 -10.53
N ILE A 18 -1.58 7.87 -11.36
CA ILE A 18 -1.56 7.67 -12.81
C ILE A 18 -1.42 9.03 -13.52
N MET A 19 -0.30 9.73 -13.31
CA MET A 19 0.21 10.64 -14.34
C MET A 19 1.21 9.87 -15.20
N MET A 20 0.67 9.24 -16.24
CA MET A 20 1.45 8.76 -17.38
C MET A 20 2.18 9.96 -18.00
N VAL A 21 3.51 9.95 -17.93
CA VAL A 21 4.34 10.87 -18.70
C VAL A 21 4.10 10.59 -20.19
N THR A 22 3.37 11.48 -20.85
CA THR A 22 3.36 11.59 -22.31
C THR A 22 3.89 12.97 -22.67
N PRO A 23 4.98 13.08 -23.47
CA PRO A 23 5.51 14.37 -23.89
C PRO A 23 4.67 14.88 -25.06
N GLY A 24 3.55 15.54 -24.74
CA GLY A 24 2.76 16.30 -25.71
C GLY A 24 3.09 17.78 -25.59
N GLN A 25 3.88 18.32 -26.51
CA GLN A 25 4.05 19.76 -26.67
C GLN A 25 2.67 20.40 -26.92
N ALA A 26 2.20 21.24 -26.00
CA ALA A 26 1.05 22.09 -26.22
C ALA A 26 1.54 23.50 -26.63
N ALA A 27 1.03 23.96 -27.77
CA ALA A 27 1.30 25.27 -28.33
C ALA A 27 0.87 26.40 -27.37
N THR A 28 1.70 27.45 -27.34
CA THR A 28 1.52 28.67 -26.57
C THR A 28 0.27 29.43 -27.00
N VAL A 29 -0.65 29.66 -26.06
CA VAL A 29 -1.63 30.75 -26.17
C VAL A 29 -1.07 31.94 -25.39
N THR A 30 -0.77 33.01 -26.12
CA THR A 30 -0.30 34.28 -25.59
C THR A 30 -1.40 34.93 -24.75
N GLN A 31 -1.20 35.03 -23.44
CA GLN A 31 -1.96 35.98 -22.62
C GLN A 31 -1.01 37.06 -22.13
N LYS A 32 -1.21 38.25 -22.70
CA LYS A 32 -0.56 39.50 -22.32
C LYS A 32 -1.38 40.04 -21.15
N ASP A 33 -0.78 40.08 -19.96
CA ASP A 33 -0.89 41.22 -19.06
C ASP A 33 0.14 41.12 -17.94
N ALA A 34 0.84 42.24 -17.75
CA ALA A 34 1.95 42.39 -16.85
C ALA A 34 1.45 42.60 -15.42
N ALA A 35 1.82 41.69 -14.53
CA ALA A 35 2.10 42.01 -13.14
C ALA A 35 3.36 41.23 -12.76
N THR A 36 4.48 41.94 -12.65
CA THR A 36 5.72 41.47 -12.04
C THR A 36 5.44 41.10 -10.59
N LEU A 37 5.03 39.85 -10.37
CA LEU A 37 5.22 39.18 -9.10
C LEU A 37 6.63 38.61 -9.15
N ASN A 38 7.45 38.98 -8.17
CA ASN A 38 8.70 38.28 -7.87
C ASN A 38 8.36 36.81 -7.64
N ALA A 39 8.47 35.99 -8.68
CA ALA A 39 8.55 34.57 -8.56
C ALA A 39 9.89 34.30 -7.86
N SER A 40 9.86 34.20 -6.54
CA SER A 40 10.78 33.29 -5.87
C SER A 40 10.72 31.99 -6.68
N GLU A 41 11.83 31.54 -7.26
CA GLU A 41 11.90 30.23 -7.89
C GLU A 41 11.31 29.24 -6.91
N SER A 42 10.06 28.81 -7.15
CA SER A 42 9.45 27.79 -6.33
C SER A 42 10.25 26.55 -6.63
N THR A 43 11.09 26.13 -5.68
CA THR A 43 11.74 24.81 -5.76
C THR A 43 10.66 23.82 -6.14
N PRO A 44 10.84 23.04 -7.23
CA PRO A 44 9.83 22.09 -7.66
C PRO A 44 9.49 21.17 -6.48
N PRO A 45 8.20 20.80 -6.30
CA PRO A 45 7.81 19.96 -5.19
C PRO A 45 8.60 18.65 -5.23
N PHE A 46 8.98 18.15 -4.06
CA PHE A 46 9.64 16.84 -3.98
C PHE A 46 8.72 15.76 -4.54
N LEU A 47 9.27 14.87 -5.37
CA LEU A 47 8.56 13.76 -5.97
C LEU A 47 9.12 12.45 -5.43
N ALA A 48 8.25 11.47 -5.19
CA ALA A 48 8.64 10.09 -4.92
C ALA A 48 8.17 9.17 -6.05
N GLN A 49 8.88 8.06 -6.26
CA GLN A 49 8.43 7.01 -7.15
C GLN A 49 7.58 6.02 -6.36
N VAL A 50 6.44 5.61 -6.92
CA VAL A 50 5.67 4.46 -6.45
C VAL A 50 6.21 3.21 -7.11
N VAL A 51 6.93 2.39 -6.35
CA VAL A 51 7.57 1.15 -6.86
C VAL A 51 6.71 -0.09 -6.64
N GLY A 52 5.55 0.11 -6.01
CA GLY A 52 4.47 -0.85 -5.99
C GLY A 52 3.27 -0.37 -5.20
N LEU A 53 2.23 -1.19 -5.26
CA LEU A 53 0.95 -0.97 -4.57
C LEU A 53 0.38 -2.34 -4.20
N GLU A 54 0.09 -2.51 -2.92
CA GLU A 54 -0.75 -3.60 -2.45
C GLU A 54 -2.08 -3.02 -1.96
N TRP A 55 -3.15 -3.68 -2.33
CA TRP A 55 -4.46 -3.45 -1.74
C TRP A 55 -4.96 -4.81 -1.27
N LEU A 56 -5.46 -4.91 -0.03
CA LEU A 56 -6.20 -6.05 0.48
C LEU A 56 -7.63 -5.59 0.74
N ASN A 57 -8.56 -6.16 0.00
CA ASN A 57 -9.99 -5.89 0.13
C ASN A 57 -10.81 -7.10 -0.36
N PRO A 58 -11.99 -7.37 0.21
CA PRO A 58 -12.82 -8.52 -0.18
C PRO A 58 -13.30 -8.54 -1.63
N LEU A 59 -13.27 -7.40 -2.33
CA LEU A 59 -13.60 -7.27 -3.76
C LEU A 59 -12.52 -7.83 -4.68
N GLN A 60 -11.30 -8.00 -4.18
CA GLN A 60 -10.17 -8.30 -5.03
C GLN A 60 -10.09 -9.77 -5.39
N ARG A 61 -9.97 -9.98 -6.70
CA ARG A 61 -9.57 -11.26 -7.26
C ARG A 61 -8.03 -11.35 -7.29
N ARG A 62 -7.47 -12.36 -6.66
CA ARG A 62 -6.00 -12.47 -6.52
C ARG A 62 -5.29 -12.96 -7.78
N ASP A 63 -6.05 -13.34 -8.81
CA ASP A 63 -5.59 -13.72 -10.15
C ASP A 63 -5.40 -12.53 -11.10
N TYR A 64 -5.77 -11.31 -10.68
CA TYR A 64 -5.61 -10.10 -11.47
C TYR A 64 -4.71 -9.08 -10.77
N PRO A 65 -3.92 -8.29 -11.53
CA PRO A 65 -3.06 -7.28 -10.95
C PRO A 65 -3.89 -6.17 -10.31
N THR A 66 -3.33 -5.53 -9.27
CA THR A 66 -4.02 -4.46 -8.53
C THR A 66 -4.51 -3.32 -9.45
N GLN A 67 -3.80 -2.98 -10.52
CA GLN A 67 -4.25 -1.97 -11.48
C GLN A 67 -5.55 -2.37 -12.19
N TRP A 68 -5.68 -3.64 -12.58
CA TRP A 68 -6.92 -4.14 -13.17
C TRP A 68 -8.06 -4.09 -12.16
N GLN A 69 -7.80 -4.43 -10.89
CA GLN A 69 -8.82 -4.38 -9.83
C GLN A 69 -9.36 -2.96 -9.61
N VAL A 70 -8.49 -1.97 -9.66
CA VAL A 70 -8.87 -0.56 -9.58
C VAL A 70 -9.78 -0.19 -10.75
N LEU A 71 -9.39 -0.50 -11.98
CA LEU A 71 -10.21 -0.24 -13.17
C LEU A 71 -11.55 -0.99 -13.12
N TRP A 72 -11.56 -2.23 -12.63
CA TRP A 72 -12.78 -3.03 -12.47
C TRP A 72 -13.73 -2.41 -11.46
N THR A 73 -13.21 -1.97 -10.30
CA THR A 73 -13.98 -1.28 -9.25
C THR A 73 -14.60 0.03 -9.76
N MET A 74 -13.92 0.72 -10.68
CA MET A 74 -14.44 1.93 -11.36
C MET A 74 -15.42 1.63 -12.50
N GLY A 75 -15.68 0.37 -12.84
CA GLY A 75 -16.51 -0.01 -13.98
C GLY A 75 -15.83 0.24 -15.35
N LEU A 76 -14.52 0.44 -15.37
CA LEU A 76 -13.72 0.74 -16.57
C LEU A 76 -13.03 -0.48 -17.18
N ALA A 77 -12.91 -1.57 -16.41
CA ALA A 77 -12.49 -2.87 -16.92
C ALA A 77 -13.66 -3.86 -16.94
N LYS A 78 -13.45 -5.04 -17.52
CA LYS A 78 -14.34 -6.20 -17.39
C LYS A 78 -13.52 -7.49 -17.46
N PRO A 79 -14.02 -8.60 -16.89
CA PRO A 79 -13.36 -9.89 -17.03
C PRO A 79 -13.13 -10.26 -18.50
N ASN A 80 -12.06 -11.00 -18.76
CA ASN A 80 -11.74 -11.50 -20.09
C ASN A 80 -12.85 -12.42 -20.62
N LYS A 81 -13.01 -12.49 -21.95
CA LYS A 81 -14.07 -13.31 -22.59
C LYS A 81 -14.02 -14.80 -22.18
N ASN A 82 -12.82 -15.31 -21.91
CA ASN A 82 -12.56 -16.71 -21.55
C ASN A 82 -12.03 -16.83 -20.10
N ASP A 83 -12.40 -15.90 -19.23
CA ASP A 83 -12.04 -15.94 -17.81
C ASP A 83 -12.63 -17.21 -17.17
N ASP A 84 -11.74 -18.01 -16.59
CA ASP A 84 -12.05 -19.33 -16.03
C ASP A 84 -12.88 -19.23 -14.75
N MET A 85 -12.61 -18.23 -13.90
CA MET A 85 -13.42 -17.96 -12.71
C MET A 85 -14.82 -17.50 -13.08
N VAL A 86 -14.98 -16.65 -14.10
CA VAL A 86 -16.30 -16.26 -14.62
C VAL A 86 -17.03 -17.45 -15.24
N ARG A 87 -16.33 -18.35 -15.94
CA ARG A 87 -16.95 -19.57 -16.48
C ARG A 87 -17.39 -20.53 -15.38
N THR A 88 -16.65 -20.58 -14.28
CA THR A 88 -16.88 -21.52 -13.17
C THR A 88 -17.93 -21.01 -12.20
N ASP A 89 -17.88 -19.72 -11.83
CA ASP A 89 -18.82 -19.04 -10.96
C ASP A 89 -19.15 -17.62 -11.49
N PRO A 90 -19.99 -17.52 -12.54
CA PRO A 90 -20.33 -16.23 -13.14
C PRO A 90 -21.03 -15.30 -12.14
N LYS A 91 -21.74 -15.87 -11.15
CA LYS A 91 -22.45 -15.08 -10.15
C LYS A 91 -21.45 -14.28 -9.31
N SER A 92 -20.37 -14.91 -8.84
CA SER A 92 -19.38 -14.25 -7.98
C SER A 92 -18.45 -13.30 -8.76
N PHE A 93 -18.11 -13.62 -10.02
CA PHE A 93 -17.03 -12.94 -10.75
C PHE A 93 -17.47 -11.96 -11.85
N THR A 94 -18.77 -11.78 -12.10
CA THR A 94 -19.29 -10.83 -13.12
C THR A 94 -19.67 -9.47 -12.55
N THR A 95 -19.91 -9.37 -11.24
CA THR A 95 -20.36 -8.14 -10.57
C THR A 95 -19.45 -7.79 -9.40
N LEU A 96 -19.37 -6.50 -9.08
CA LEU A 96 -18.62 -6.02 -7.92
C LEU A 96 -19.32 -6.48 -6.62
N GLN A 97 -18.73 -7.47 -5.95
CA GLN A 97 -19.18 -7.98 -4.66
C GLN A 97 -18.00 -8.63 -3.92
N SER A 98 -18.20 -8.99 -2.66
CA SER A 98 -17.19 -9.76 -1.91
C SER A 98 -16.96 -11.10 -2.60
N VAL A 99 -15.73 -11.35 -3.06
CA VAL A 99 -15.32 -12.61 -3.71
C VAL A 99 -14.39 -13.44 -2.83
N ALA A 100 -13.74 -12.84 -1.83
CA ALA A 100 -12.90 -13.55 -0.88
C ALA A 100 -12.86 -12.85 0.48
N GLY A 101 -12.94 -13.61 1.57
CA GLY A 101 -12.68 -13.07 2.90
C GLY A 101 -11.19 -12.81 3.12
N VAL A 102 -10.83 -11.59 3.52
CA VAL A 102 -9.46 -11.28 3.96
C VAL A 102 -9.27 -11.64 5.44
N ALA A 103 -10.24 -11.25 6.27
CA ALA A 103 -10.31 -11.56 7.68
C ALA A 103 -11.74 -12.01 8.03
N TYR A 104 -11.86 -13.07 8.82
CA TYR A 104 -13.17 -13.58 9.26
C TYR A 104 -13.61 -12.89 10.56
N GLY A 105 -14.88 -12.48 10.64
CA GLY A 105 -15.48 -11.87 11.83
C GLY A 105 -15.83 -12.84 12.95
N ASN A 106 -15.46 -14.12 12.85
CA ASN A 106 -15.75 -15.19 13.80
C ASN A 106 -17.21 -15.18 14.29
N GLN A 107 -18.18 -15.14 13.37
CA GLN A 107 -19.62 -15.07 13.70
C GLN A 107 -19.99 -13.88 14.61
N GLY A 108 -19.30 -12.75 14.46
CA GLY A 108 -19.53 -11.52 15.22
C GLY A 108 -18.83 -11.47 16.59
N THR A 109 -18.03 -12.49 16.94
CA THR A 109 -17.24 -12.52 18.18
C THR A 109 -15.86 -11.89 18.03
N GLU A 110 -15.45 -11.58 16.80
CA GLU A 110 -14.17 -10.92 16.56
C GLU A 110 -14.15 -9.52 17.16
N THR A 111 -12.98 -9.12 17.66
CA THR A 111 -12.72 -7.77 18.18
C THR A 111 -12.20 -6.88 17.06
N PHE A 112 -12.38 -5.56 17.19
CA PHE A 112 -11.87 -4.64 16.16
C PHE A 112 -10.35 -4.75 15.98
N LYS A 113 -9.65 -4.89 17.11
CA LYS A 113 -8.23 -5.20 17.18
C LYS A 113 -7.88 -6.51 16.46
N GLY A 114 -8.53 -7.63 16.80
CA GLY A 114 -8.23 -8.92 16.18
C GLY A 114 -8.50 -8.93 14.67
N PHE A 115 -9.50 -8.16 14.23
CA PHE A 115 -9.76 -7.93 12.80
C PHE A 115 -8.61 -7.20 12.11
N TYR A 116 -8.09 -6.12 12.73
CA TYR A 116 -6.87 -5.45 12.28
C TYR A 116 -5.66 -6.41 12.21
N GLN A 117 -5.46 -7.20 13.25
CA GLN A 117 -4.33 -8.13 13.34
C GLN A 117 -4.32 -9.13 12.18
N LYS A 118 -5.49 -9.70 11.85
CA LYS A 118 -5.65 -10.60 10.70
C LYS A 118 -5.26 -9.94 9.37
N TYR A 119 -5.60 -8.67 9.18
CA TYR A 119 -5.21 -7.92 7.99
C TYR A 119 -3.70 -7.74 7.88
N VAL A 120 -3.04 -7.37 8.99
CA VAL A 120 -1.58 -7.21 9.03
C VAL A 120 -0.87 -8.54 8.78
N SER A 121 -1.25 -9.62 9.49
CA SER A 121 -0.64 -10.94 9.29
C SER A 121 -0.84 -11.43 7.85
N LYS A 122 -2.03 -11.20 7.27
CA LYS A 122 -2.29 -11.55 5.87
C LYS A 122 -1.40 -10.76 4.93
N LEU A 123 -1.28 -9.44 5.13
CA LEU A 123 -0.46 -8.55 4.30
C LEU A 123 1.01 -8.97 4.30
N LEU A 124 1.62 -9.07 5.48
CA LEU A 124 3.06 -9.32 5.58
C LEU A 124 3.42 -10.73 5.09
N GLY A 125 2.54 -11.70 5.33
CA GLY A 125 2.68 -13.06 4.82
C GLY A 125 2.69 -13.16 3.29
N LEU A 126 2.06 -12.22 2.56
CA LEU A 126 2.11 -12.21 1.09
C LEU A 126 3.51 -11.94 0.54
N PHE A 127 4.36 -11.26 1.31
CA PHE A 127 5.69 -10.85 0.88
C PHE A 127 6.82 -11.72 1.46
N GLY A 128 6.57 -12.47 2.55
CA GLY A 128 7.55 -13.28 3.27
C GLY A 128 8.36 -14.20 2.36
N ASP A 129 7.67 -15.06 1.61
CA ASP A 129 8.33 -16.04 0.73
C ASP A 129 9.22 -15.36 -0.34
N ARG A 130 8.71 -14.32 -1.01
CA ARG A 130 9.48 -13.62 -2.05
C ARG A 130 10.68 -12.88 -1.46
N TYR A 131 10.55 -12.31 -0.27
CA TYR A 131 11.63 -11.62 0.44
C TYR A 131 12.83 -12.54 0.70
N VAL A 132 12.58 -13.78 1.14
CA VAL A 132 13.66 -14.74 1.47
C VAL A 132 14.07 -15.61 0.29
N MET A 133 13.21 -15.82 -0.70
CA MET A 133 13.46 -16.78 -1.81
C MET A 133 13.82 -16.13 -3.15
N ASN A 134 13.48 -14.87 -3.40
CA ASN A 134 13.66 -14.23 -4.71
C ASN A 134 14.72 -13.10 -4.65
N ALA A 135 15.89 -13.35 -5.24
CA ALA A 135 17.00 -12.38 -5.30
C ALA A 135 16.72 -11.17 -6.22
N LYS A 136 15.69 -11.24 -7.08
CA LYS A 136 15.27 -10.14 -7.97
C LYS A 136 14.09 -9.33 -7.42
N TYR A 137 13.48 -9.78 -6.32
CA TYR A 137 12.42 -9.04 -5.65
C TYR A 137 12.96 -7.72 -5.11
N PHE A 138 12.15 -6.65 -5.14
CA PHE A 138 12.59 -5.30 -4.76
C PHE A 138 13.17 -5.28 -3.34
N TYR A 139 12.48 -5.91 -2.39
CA TYR A 139 13.07 -6.23 -1.09
C TYR A 139 13.64 -7.64 -1.13
N THR A 140 14.83 -7.87 -0.61
CA THR A 140 15.38 -9.23 -0.57
C THR A 140 16.52 -9.36 0.42
N VAL A 141 16.63 -10.56 0.98
CA VAL A 141 17.82 -11.06 1.68
C VAL A 141 18.39 -12.32 1.01
N LYS A 142 17.85 -12.71 -0.16
CA LYS A 142 18.26 -13.94 -0.85
C LYS A 142 19.64 -13.84 -1.50
N SER A 143 20.07 -12.63 -1.89
CA SER A 143 21.33 -12.45 -2.62
C SER A 143 22.51 -12.99 -1.81
N ARG A 144 23.49 -13.58 -2.49
CA ARG A 144 24.72 -14.05 -1.84
C ARG A 144 25.58 -12.90 -1.34
N ASN A 145 25.55 -11.77 -2.04
CA ASN A 145 26.22 -10.56 -1.60
C ASN A 145 25.25 -9.74 -0.73
N LYS A 146 25.64 -9.47 0.52
CA LYS A 146 24.84 -8.68 1.46
C LYS A 146 24.70 -7.21 1.02
N ASP A 147 25.62 -6.70 0.20
CA ASP A 147 25.52 -5.34 -0.33
C ASP A 147 24.36 -5.20 -1.33
N ASP A 148 23.87 -6.30 -1.90
CA ASP A 148 22.70 -6.31 -2.78
C ASP A 148 21.38 -6.45 -1.99
N TRP A 149 21.44 -6.60 -0.67
CA TRP A 149 20.24 -6.76 0.14
C TRP A 149 19.45 -5.45 0.19
N ARG A 150 18.14 -5.61 0.14
CA ARG A 150 17.17 -4.55 0.39
C ARG A 150 16.26 -5.07 1.47
N GLU A 151 16.77 -5.05 2.68
CA GLU A 151 16.13 -5.64 3.85
C GLU A 151 15.04 -4.73 4.43
N LEU A 152 14.19 -5.33 5.27
CA LEU A 152 13.06 -4.65 5.91
C LEU A 152 13.38 -4.13 7.33
N ALA A 153 14.55 -4.50 7.87
CA ALA A 153 14.99 -4.07 9.20
C ALA A 153 15.20 -2.55 9.27
N GLY A 154 14.58 -1.88 10.23
CA GLY A 154 14.67 -0.42 10.42
C GLY A 154 14.04 0.41 9.32
N MET A 155 13.21 -0.16 8.43
CA MET A 155 12.54 0.62 7.38
C MET A 155 11.59 1.66 8.00
N ARG A 156 11.30 2.72 7.24
CA ARG A 156 10.25 3.68 7.60
C ARG A 156 8.87 3.15 7.21
N VAL A 157 7.93 3.19 8.16
CA VAL A 157 6.51 2.92 7.90
C VAL A 157 5.67 4.07 8.45
N GLU A 158 4.90 4.71 7.58
CA GLU A 158 3.88 5.69 7.95
C GLU A 158 2.51 5.04 7.87
N PHE A 159 1.85 4.86 9.02
CA PHE A 159 0.66 4.04 9.11
C PHE A 159 -0.57 4.82 9.59
N ALA A 160 -1.52 5.02 8.69
CA ALA A 160 -2.80 5.63 9.00
C ALA A 160 -3.82 4.57 9.48
N ILE A 161 -4.47 4.85 10.60
CA ILE A 161 -5.50 3.99 11.20
C ILE A 161 -6.73 4.80 11.66
N PRO A 162 -7.91 4.18 11.80
CA PRO A 162 -9.09 4.84 12.36
C PRO A 162 -8.92 5.15 13.85
N GLN A 163 -9.60 6.20 14.31
CA GLN A 163 -9.54 6.66 15.71
C GLN A 163 -9.94 5.60 16.75
N ARG A 164 -10.71 4.58 16.35
CA ARG A 164 -11.19 3.53 17.27
C ARG A 164 -10.20 2.37 17.47
N LEU A 165 -9.03 2.39 16.82
CA LEU A 165 -7.93 1.46 17.06
C LEU A 165 -6.85 2.14 17.89
N ASP A 166 -6.42 1.55 19.00
CA ASP A 166 -5.35 2.12 19.83
C ASP A 166 -4.02 2.23 19.05
N PRO A 167 -3.36 3.40 19.03
CA PRO A 167 -2.19 3.61 18.17
C PRO A 167 -0.94 2.89 18.68
N VAL A 168 -0.80 2.71 19.99
CA VAL A 168 0.35 2.04 20.60
C VAL A 168 0.25 0.54 20.33
N GLU A 169 -0.94 -0.02 20.49
CA GLU A 169 -1.23 -1.41 20.19
C GLU A 169 -1.08 -1.72 18.69
N ALA A 170 -1.61 -0.85 17.82
CA ALA A 170 -1.46 -0.99 16.38
C ALA A 170 0.03 -1.01 15.98
N LYS A 171 0.80 -0.03 16.48
CA LYS A 171 2.25 0.06 16.27
C LYS A 171 2.96 -1.21 16.74
N THR A 172 2.74 -1.60 17.99
CA THR A 172 3.43 -2.73 18.62
C THR A 172 3.17 -4.02 17.86
N PHE A 173 1.91 -4.27 17.49
CA PHE A 173 1.56 -5.46 16.72
C PHE A 173 2.20 -5.46 15.33
N LEU A 174 2.14 -4.33 14.61
CA LEU A 174 2.76 -4.25 13.28
C LEU A 174 4.27 -4.51 13.36
N GLN A 175 4.97 -3.92 14.34
CA GLN A 175 6.39 -4.16 14.55
C GLN A 175 6.70 -5.63 14.86
N SER A 176 5.91 -6.27 15.73
CA SER A 176 6.07 -7.70 16.03
C SER A 176 5.89 -8.56 14.79
N GLU A 177 4.81 -8.35 14.04
CA GLU A 177 4.54 -9.15 12.84
C GLU A 177 5.61 -8.97 11.76
N PHE A 178 6.22 -7.78 11.63
CA PHE A 178 7.40 -7.59 10.77
C PHE A 178 8.60 -8.40 11.26
N VAL A 179 8.88 -8.35 12.56
CA VAL A 179 9.99 -9.10 13.17
C VAL A 179 9.80 -10.60 12.92
N ASP A 180 8.59 -11.10 13.16
CA ASP A 180 8.26 -12.52 13.04
C ASP A 180 8.25 -12.99 11.57
N ASN A 181 7.63 -12.25 10.64
CA ASN A 181 7.53 -12.67 9.24
C ASN A 181 8.87 -12.58 8.47
N TYR A 182 9.79 -11.73 8.91
CA TYR A 182 11.05 -11.47 8.20
C TYR A 182 12.30 -11.80 9.03
N GLU A 183 12.12 -12.49 10.16
CA GLU A 183 13.18 -13.03 11.02
C GLU A 183 14.16 -11.96 11.54
N ILE A 184 13.72 -10.71 11.66
CA ILE A 184 14.56 -9.57 12.02
C ILE A 184 15.06 -9.77 13.46
N GLY A 185 16.37 -9.89 13.64
CA GLY A 185 16.98 -10.08 14.95
C GLY A 185 16.97 -11.53 15.46
N ASN A 186 16.40 -12.49 14.72
CA ASN A 186 16.38 -13.88 15.16
C ASN A 186 17.82 -14.44 15.24
N PRO A 187 18.30 -14.86 16.43
CA PRO A 187 19.66 -15.36 16.61
C PRO A 187 19.93 -16.69 15.89
N SER A 188 18.88 -17.42 15.52
CA SER A 188 18.96 -18.67 14.75
C SER A 188 18.91 -18.45 13.23
N ALA A 189 18.66 -17.22 12.76
CA ALA A 189 18.51 -16.87 11.34
C ALA A 189 19.32 -15.61 10.96
N LYS A 190 20.61 -15.58 11.35
CA LYS A 190 21.52 -14.42 11.18
C LYS A 190 21.83 -14.05 9.72
N ASP A 191 21.43 -14.92 8.81
CA ASP A 191 21.52 -14.81 7.36
C ASP A 191 20.23 -14.26 6.72
N LEU A 192 19.28 -13.77 7.54
CA LEU A 192 18.06 -13.08 7.09
C LEU A 192 17.97 -11.60 7.53
N TRP A 193 19.00 -11.07 8.20
CA TRP A 193 19.04 -9.66 8.63
C TRP A 193 20.48 -9.15 8.76
N SER A 194 20.68 -7.84 8.57
CA SER A 194 21.97 -7.15 8.79
C SER A 194 22.01 -6.36 10.10
N ARG A 195 20.83 -5.92 10.57
CA ARG A 195 20.64 -5.25 11.86
C ARG A 195 19.43 -5.80 12.61
N ASP A 196 19.56 -5.89 13.92
CA ASP A 196 18.47 -6.23 14.83
C ASP A 196 17.70 -4.95 15.20
N THR A 197 16.99 -4.41 14.21
CA THR A 197 16.21 -3.18 14.39
C THR A 197 14.83 -3.38 13.78
N PRO A 198 13.77 -3.41 14.59
CA PRO A 198 12.40 -3.43 14.11
C PRO A 198 12.12 -2.24 13.18
N PRO A 199 11.08 -2.30 12.33
CA PRO A 199 10.71 -1.16 11.50
C PRO A 199 10.37 0.07 12.34
N ASP A 200 10.74 1.25 11.84
CA ASP A 200 10.41 2.55 12.41
C ASP A 200 8.97 2.93 12.00
N VAL A 201 8.01 2.49 12.82
CA VAL A 201 6.57 2.67 12.57
C VAL A 201 6.06 3.96 13.23
N HIS A 202 5.46 4.83 12.41
CA HIS A 202 4.82 6.09 12.79
C HIS A 202 3.33 5.98 12.54
N VAL A 203 2.55 5.90 13.62
CA VAL A 203 1.09 5.78 13.53
C VAL A 203 0.46 7.16 13.49
N ASN A 204 -0.50 7.33 12.59
CA ASN A 204 -1.33 8.51 12.48
C ASN A 204 -2.81 8.11 12.58
N GLN A 205 -3.46 8.41 13.70
CA GLN A 205 -4.89 8.19 13.84
C GLN A 205 -5.67 9.34 13.19
N GLY A 206 -6.72 9.01 12.44
CA GLY A 206 -7.64 10.04 11.95
C GLY A 206 -8.74 9.51 11.05
N GLY A 207 -9.46 10.46 10.45
CA GLY A 207 -10.49 10.18 9.45
C GLY A 207 -9.93 10.19 8.03
N ALA A 208 -10.75 10.65 7.07
CA ALA A 208 -10.46 10.61 5.63
C ALA A 208 -9.07 11.15 5.22
N ASN A 209 -8.50 12.11 5.97
CA ASN A 209 -7.23 12.73 5.63
C ASN A 209 -5.99 12.08 6.27
N ALA A 210 -6.17 11.08 7.14
CA ALA A 210 -5.05 10.48 7.87
C ALA A 210 -3.99 9.87 6.94
N GLY A 211 -4.43 9.26 5.83
CA GLY A 211 -3.54 8.71 4.80
C GLY A 211 -2.69 9.76 4.10
N PHE A 212 -3.25 10.94 3.81
CA PHE A 212 -2.50 12.04 3.18
C PHE A 212 -1.44 12.63 4.12
N THR A 213 -1.73 12.71 5.41
CA THR A 213 -0.73 13.12 6.41
C THR A 213 0.42 12.10 6.49
N SER A 214 0.10 10.80 6.51
CA SER A 214 1.11 9.72 6.46
C SER A 214 1.95 9.78 5.18
N LEU A 215 1.32 10.06 4.03
CA LEU A 215 2.02 10.26 2.76
C LEU A 215 3.00 11.43 2.82
N ASN A 216 2.56 12.59 3.31
CA ASN A 216 3.43 13.77 3.43
C ASN A 216 4.66 13.49 4.32
N ARG A 217 4.47 12.80 5.46
CA ARG A 217 5.60 12.40 6.32
C ARG A 217 6.57 11.46 5.64
N ALA A 218 6.08 10.53 4.82
CA ALA A 218 6.95 9.66 4.02
C ALA A 218 7.71 10.44 2.95
N LEU A 219 7.09 11.45 2.33
CA LEU A 219 7.77 12.34 1.38
C LEU A 219 8.87 13.15 2.07
N ASP A 220 8.60 13.74 3.23
CA ASP A 220 9.61 14.46 4.03
C ASP A 220 10.77 13.53 4.41
N TYR A 221 10.46 12.29 4.82
CA TYR A 221 11.47 11.27 5.13
C TYR A 221 12.33 10.94 3.90
N LEU A 222 11.72 10.69 2.74
CA LEU A 222 12.46 10.32 1.53
C LEU A 222 13.26 11.49 0.94
N GLN A 223 12.82 12.72 1.15
CA GLN A 223 13.58 13.91 0.79
C GLN A 223 14.88 14.00 1.61
N ALA A 224 14.82 13.67 2.90
CA ALA A 224 16.00 13.60 3.77
C ALA A 224 16.82 12.31 3.58
N ASN A 225 16.23 11.25 3.03
CA ASN A 225 16.81 9.91 2.91
C ASN A 225 16.61 9.34 1.49
N PRO A 226 17.24 9.94 0.45
CA PRO A 226 16.93 9.62 -0.95
C PRO A 226 17.34 8.22 -1.40
N ASP A 227 18.22 7.55 -0.65
CA ASP A 227 18.68 6.18 -0.84
C ASP A 227 17.84 5.15 -0.05
N LYS A 228 16.75 5.58 0.59
CA LYS A 228 15.85 4.72 1.35
C LYS A 228 14.51 4.52 0.66
N SER A 229 13.72 3.62 1.24
CA SER A 229 12.33 3.37 0.88
C SER A 229 11.45 3.57 2.10
N ALA A 230 10.18 3.86 1.88
CA ALA A 230 9.17 3.99 2.93
C ALA A 230 7.88 3.31 2.52
N TRP A 231 7.18 2.72 3.49
CA TRP A 231 5.83 2.21 3.30
C TRP A 231 4.83 3.25 3.80
N VAL A 232 3.83 3.57 2.98
CA VAL A 232 2.67 4.36 3.41
C VAL A 232 1.48 3.41 3.46
N MET A 233 1.04 3.13 4.68
CA MET A 233 -0.01 2.15 4.96
C MET A 233 -1.29 2.87 5.39
N ASN A 234 -2.43 2.33 4.99
CA ASN A 234 -3.73 2.70 5.53
C ASN A 234 -4.54 1.43 5.81
N TRP A 235 -5.20 1.39 6.96
CA TRP A 235 -6.16 0.36 7.26
C TRP A 235 -7.43 0.97 7.84
N ASP A 236 -8.59 0.56 7.35
CA ASP A 236 -9.87 0.88 7.96
C ASP A 236 -10.91 -0.22 7.67
N ALA A 237 -11.91 -0.35 8.53
CA ALA A 237 -13.04 -1.25 8.31
C ALA A 237 -14.35 -0.62 8.80
N PRO A 238 -14.85 0.45 8.16
CA PRO A 238 -15.92 1.31 8.68
C PRO A 238 -17.16 0.56 9.17
N SER A 239 -17.56 -0.52 8.47
CA SER A 239 -18.75 -1.30 8.80
C SER A 239 -18.56 -2.40 9.85
N PHE A 240 -17.42 -2.42 10.57
CA PHE A 240 -17.21 -3.32 11.71
C PHE A 240 -18.24 -3.06 12.83
N PRO A 241 -18.81 -4.11 13.48
CA PRO A 241 -18.52 -5.54 13.29
C PRO A 241 -19.01 -6.06 11.93
N PRO A 242 -18.21 -6.89 11.23
CA PRO A 242 -18.52 -7.25 9.87
C PRO A 242 -19.75 -8.14 9.82
N LYS A 243 -20.66 -7.79 8.91
CA LYS A 243 -21.65 -8.72 8.37
C LYS A 243 -20.98 -9.54 7.27
N ASP A 244 -21.55 -10.70 6.97
CA ASP A 244 -21.04 -11.51 5.86
C ASP A 244 -21.07 -10.72 4.54
N ALA A 245 -20.02 -10.90 3.73
CA ALA A 245 -19.85 -10.27 2.41
C ALA A 245 -19.79 -8.73 2.39
N GLN A 246 -19.30 -8.09 3.46
CA GLN A 246 -18.89 -6.68 3.42
C GLN A 246 -17.70 -6.46 2.47
N ILE A 247 -17.58 -5.23 1.97
CA ILE A 247 -16.62 -4.86 0.91
C ILE A 247 -15.87 -3.55 1.18
N ASN A 248 -16.20 -2.85 2.27
CA ASN A 248 -15.70 -1.50 2.53
C ASN A 248 -14.54 -1.47 3.53
N GLU A 249 -14.13 -2.63 4.04
CA GLU A 249 -12.88 -2.83 4.74
C GLU A 249 -11.67 -2.85 3.78
N ASN A 250 -10.54 -2.27 4.19
CA ASN A 250 -9.36 -2.15 3.36
C ASN A 250 -8.06 -2.14 4.16
N MET A 251 -7.01 -2.70 3.58
CA MET A 251 -5.60 -2.41 3.88
C MET A 251 -4.94 -1.99 2.56
N VAL A 252 -4.26 -0.85 2.53
CA VAL A 252 -3.53 -0.37 1.35
C VAL A 252 -2.09 -0.06 1.75
N VAL A 253 -1.15 -0.42 0.89
CA VAL A 253 0.28 -0.09 1.05
C VAL A 253 0.80 0.52 -0.25
N LEU A 254 1.34 1.72 -0.16
CA LEU A 254 2.22 2.28 -1.18
C LEU A 254 3.67 2.05 -0.79
N PHE A 255 4.45 1.53 -1.73
CA PHE A 255 5.88 1.38 -1.57
C PHE A 255 6.57 2.53 -2.29
N LEU A 256 7.24 3.40 -1.53
CA LEU A 256 7.81 4.65 -2.04
C LEU A 256 9.32 4.65 -1.97
N VAL A 257 9.96 5.28 -2.95
CA VAL A 257 11.39 5.59 -2.97
C VAL A 257 11.64 7.01 -3.48
N GLY A 258 12.86 7.52 -3.27
CA GLY A 258 13.27 8.82 -3.82
C GLY A 258 13.18 8.89 -5.36
N PRO A 259 13.12 10.09 -5.94
CA PRO A 259 12.83 10.30 -7.37
C PRO A 259 13.91 9.73 -8.31
N ASN A 260 15.14 9.63 -7.82
CA ASN A 260 16.29 9.12 -8.59
C ASN A 260 16.72 7.71 -8.16
N PHE A 261 15.93 7.07 -7.30
CA PHE A 261 16.25 5.73 -6.79
C PHE A 261 16.16 4.70 -7.93
N LYS A 262 17.23 3.94 -8.14
CA LYS A 262 17.29 2.91 -9.17
C LYS A 262 16.71 1.60 -8.63
N THR A 263 15.51 1.26 -9.08
CA THR A 263 14.81 0.06 -8.59
C THR A 263 15.49 -1.21 -9.05
N GLU A 264 15.83 -1.34 -10.33
CA GLU A 264 16.61 -2.46 -10.94
C GLU A 264 16.05 -3.87 -10.65
N ARG A 265 14.83 -3.95 -10.13
CA ARG A 265 14.22 -5.13 -9.51
C ARG A 265 12.74 -5.20 -9.83
N GLU A 266 12.16 -6.37 -9.64
CA GLU A 266 10.74 -6.61 -9.89
C GLU A 266 9.87 -5.69 -9.02
N PRO A 267 8.83 -5.06 -9.59
CA PRO A 267 7.94 -4.17 -8.85
C PRO A 267 7.19 -4.92 -7.75
N LEU A 268 6.80 -4.19 -6.70
CA LEU A 268 6.05 -4.74 -5.58
C LEU A 268 4.56 -4.81 -5.96
N ALA A 269 4.15 -5.95 -6.52
CA ALA A 269 2.77 -6.25 -6.80
C ALA A 269 2.48 -7.73 -6.51
N TRP A 270 1.35 -7.98 -5.86
CA TRP A 270 0.71 -9.30 -5.80
C TRP A 270 -0.59 -9.27 -6.60
#